data_AF-A0A927SQZ8-F1
#
_entry.id   AF-A0A927SQZ8-F1
#
_cell.length_a   1.000
_cell.length_b   1.000
_cell.length_c   1.000
_cell.angle_alpha   90.00
_cell.angle_beta   90.00
_cell.angle_gamma   90.00
#
_symmetry.space_group_name_H-M   'P 1'
#
loop_
_entity.id
_entity.type
_entity.pdbx_description
1 polymer ?
#
loop_
_entity_poly.entity_id
_entity_poly.type
_entity_poly.pdbx_seq_one_letter_code
_entity_poly.pdbx_strand_id
1 'polypeptide(L)'
;MENIIFGLGVAALGLITVFVGLIILILFLKLLGAVSSTGSKAKKKAPAKAAPAKTAATDEVPGEVLAAITAALAMNNEAASAEVVAAISAAITMVMGGEKFVVRHVKRIHNAPAWNRAGREEQVYSRF
;
A
#
# COMPACT_ATOMS: atom_id res chain seq x y z
N MET A 1 -19.54 -44.88 -7.56
CA MET A 1 -19.87 -43.43 -7.55
C MET A 1 -19.70 -42.80 -6.17
N GLU A 2 -19.50 -43.62 -5.14
CA GLU A 2 -19.39 -43.24 -3.73
C GLU A 2 -18.19 -42.34 -3.45
N ASN A 3 -17.05 -42.57 -4.11
CA ASN A 3 -15.82 -41.79 -3.89
C ASN A 3 -15.94 -40.33 -4.39
N ILE A 4 -16.74 -40.08 -5.42
CA ILE A 4 -16.97 -38.73 -5.96
C ILE A 4 -17.86 -37.94 -5.00
N ILE A 5 -18.90 -38.57 -4.44
CA ILE A 5 -19.79 -37.96 -3.45
C ILE A 5 -19.05 -37.66 -2.15
N PHE A 6 -18.19 -38.59 -1.70
CA PHE A 6 -17.32 -38.36 -0.55
C PHE A 6 -16.33 -37.22 -0.79
N GLY A 7 -15.66 -37.21 -1.95
CA GLY A 7 -14.73 -36.13 -2.33
C GLY A 7 -15.40 -34.76 -2.43
N LEU A 8 -16.62 -34.70 -2.98
CA LEU A 8 -17.41 -33.47 -3.04
C LEU A 8 -17.81 -33.00 -1.63
N GLY A 9 -18.13 -33.91 -0.73
CA GLY A 9 -18.39 -33.62 0.68
C GLY A 9 -17.16 -33.03 1.39
N VAL A 10 -15.98 -33.63 1.19
CA VAL A 10 -14.72 -33.11 1.75
C VAL A 10 -14.38 -31.73 1.18
N ALA A 11 -14.57 -31.52 -0.13
CA ALA A 11 -14.35 -30.22 -0.76
C ALA A 11 -15.29 -29.13 -0.21
N ALA A 12 -16.58 -29.45 -0.04
CA ALA A 12 -17.55 -28.53 0.57
C ALA A 12 -17.18 -28.20 2.02
N LEU A 13 -16.75 -29.19 2.80
CA LEU A 13 -16.32 -29.01 4.19
C LEU A 13 -15.03 -28.16 4.27
N GLY A 14 -14.10 -28.38 3.35
CA GLY A 14 -12.91 -27.56 3.13
C GLY A 14 -13.23 -26.11 2.82
N LEU A 15 -14.21 -25.88 1.93
CA LEU A 15 -14.65 -24.53 1.58
C LEU A 15 -15.27 -23.80 2.78
N ILE A 16 -16.15 -24.48 3.53
CA ILE A 16 -16.79 -23.91 4.73
C ILE A 16 -15.75 -23.55 5.79
N THR A 17 -14.79 -24.45 6.07
CA THR A 17 -13.78 -24.18 7.12
C THR A 17 -12.88 -23.00 6.75
N VAL A 18 -12.56 -22.81 5.48
CA VAL A 18 -11.81 -21.64 5.00
C VAL A 18 -12.60 -20.36 5.27
N PHE A 19 -13.89 -20.32 4.90
CA PHE A 19 -14.74 -19.17 5.19
C PHE A 19 -14.83 -18.87 6.70
N VAL A 20 -14.98 -19.89 7.54
CA VAL A 20 -14.99 -19.73 9.00
C VAL A 20 -13.65 -19.18 9.49
N GLY A 21 -12.53 -19.71 9.01
CA GLY A 21 -11.19 -19.22 9.34
C GLY A 21 -10.99 -17.75 8.96
N LEU A 22 -11.44 -17.33 7.77
CA LEU A 22 -11.42 -15.93 7.34
C LEU A 22 -12.27 -15.04 8.24
N ILE A 23 -13.49 -15.47 8.60
CA ILE A 23 -14.38 -14.71 9.49
C ILE A 23 -13.72 -14.52 10.87
N ILE A 24 -13.15 -15.58 11.43
CA ILE A 24 -12.45 -15.55 12.71
C ILE A 24 -11.24 -14.60 12.64
N LEU A 25 -10.44 -14.67 11.57
CA LEU A 25 -9.29 -13.79 11.37
C LEU A 25 -9.73 -12.32 11.30
N ILE A 26 -10.77 -12.01 10.52
CA ILE A 26 -11.33 -10.66 10.43
C ILE A 26 -11.85 -10.19 11.80
N LEU A 27 -12.47 -11.07 12.57
CA LEU A 27 -12.94 -10.75 13.91
C LEU A 27 -11.78 -10.31 14.84
N PHE A 28 -10.67 -11.05 14.83
CA PHE A 28 -9.46 -10.68 15.57
C PHE A 28 -8.89 -9.33 15.12
N LEU A 29 -8.83 -9.08 13.81
CA LEU A 29 -8.41 -7.78 13.28
C LEU A 29 -9.34 -6.64 13.70
N LYS A 30 -10.66 -6.89 13.74
CA LYS A 30 -11.65 -5.91 14.22
C LYS A 30 -11.54 -5.67 15.71
N LEU A 31 -11.21 -6.67 16.52
CA LEU A 31 -10.98 -6.50 17.95
C LEU A 31 -9.71 -5.68 18.22
N LEU A 32 -8.59 -5.99 17.56
CA LEU A 32 -7.37 -5.16 17.61
C LEU A 32 -7.63 -3.73 17.10
N GLY A 33 -8.37 -3.60 16.00
CA GLY A 33 -8.78 -2.33 15.44
C GLY A 33 -9.73 -1.55 16.37
N ALA A 34 -10.64 -2.21 17.08
CA ALA A 34 -11.54 -1.58 18.04
C ALA A 34 -10.78 -1.04 19.27
N VAL A 35 -9.83 -1.83 19.80
CA VAL A 35 -8.94 -1.39 20.89
C VAL A 35 -8.10 -0.20 20.46
N SER A 36 -7.56 -0.19 19.23
CA SER A 36 -6.79 0.94 18.69
C SER A 36 -7.65 2.17 18.34
N SER A 37 -8.86 1.95 17.84
CA SER A 37 -9.79 3.02 17.42
C SER A 37 -10.55 3.71 18.56
N THR A 38 -10.48 3.16 19.78
CA THR A 38 -11.02 3.83 20.98
C THR A 38 -10.37 5.22 21.21
N GLY A 39 -9.21 5.49 20.59
CA GLY A 39 -8.56 6.80 20.61
C GLY A 39 -8.90 7.77 19.46
N SER A 40 -9.77 7.44 18.50
CA SER A 40 -9.98 8.31 17.32
C SER A 40 -11.39 8.24 16.73
N LYS A 41 -12.36 8.86 17.42
CA LYS A 41 -13.51 9.45 16.73
C LYS A 41 -13.20 10.90 16.38
N ALA A 42 -13.04 11.23 15.10
CA ALA A 42 -13.73 12.38 14.50
C ALA A 42 -13.45 12.52 12.99
N LYS A 43 -14.57 12.63 12.27
CA LYS A 43 -14.78 13.35 11.00
C LYS A 43 -14.14 12.80 9.72
N LYS A 44 -14.94 11.95 9.06
CA LYS A 44 -15.19 12.05 7.62
C LYS A 44 -15.54 13.50 7.26
N LYS A 45 -14.85 14.09 6.27
CA LYS A 45 -15.48 15.00 5.32
C LYS A 45 -14.96 14.71 3.91
N ALA A 46 -15.94 14.54 3.03
CA ALA A 46 -15.89 14.12 1.64
C ALA A 46 -15.17 15.14 0.71
N PRO A 47 -14.87 14.74 -0.54
CA PRO A 47 -13.79 15.27 -1.37
C PRO A 47 -14.23 16.44 -2.28
N ALA A 48 -13.30 17.29 -2.68
CA ALA A 48 -13.54 18.31 -3.70
C ALA A 48 -12.49 18.22 -4.82
N LYS A 49 -12.94 17.56 -5.89
CA LYS A 49 -12.88 18.00 -7.29
C LYS A 49 -11.51 18.25 -7.91
N ALA A 50 -11.11 17.29 -8.75
CA ALA A 50 -10.07 17.41 -9.75
C ALA A 50 -10.42 18.45 -10.84
N ALA A 51 -9.41 19.20 -11.28
CA ALA A 51 -9.36 19.88 -12.57
C ALA A 51 -7.88 20.04 -12.99
N PRO A 52 -7.58 20.07 -14.30
CA PRO A 52 -6.51 19.25 -14.86
C PRO A 52 -5.30 20.03 -15.36
N ALA A 53 -4.27 19.24 -15.68
CA ALA A 53 -3.21 19.49 -16.66
C ALA A 53 -2.11 20.49 -16.26
N LYS A 54 -0.86 20.03 -16.33
CA LYS A 54 -0.05 20.25 -17.54
C LYS A 54 1.20 19.38 -17.55
N THR A 55 1.36 18.75 -18.70
CA THR A 55 2.53 18.07 -19.25
C THR A 55 3.79 18.94 -19.16
N ALA A 56 4.92 18.31 -18.81
CA ALA A 56 6.33 18.63 -19.12
C ALA A 56 7.20 18.28 -17.90
N ALA A 57 8.33 17.60 -17.99
CA ALA A 57 9.09 17.08 -19.10
C ALA A 57 9.88 15.86 -18.58
N THR A 58 10.12 14.91 -19.48
CA THR A 58 10.93 13.71 -19.30
C THR A 58 12.38 14.10 -18.97
N ASP A 59 12.87 13.75 -17.77
CA ASP A 59 14.31 13.58 -17.55
C ASP A 59 14.62 12.09 -17.68
N GLU A 60 15.38 11.76 -18.73
CA GLU A 60 15.74 10.40 -19.10
C GLU A 60 16.76 9.84 -18.11
N VAL A 61 16.40 8.76 -17.41
CA VAL A 61 17.33 7.99 -16.59
C VAL A 61 18.30 7.24 -17.54
N PRO A 62 19.62 7.28 -17.30
CA PRO A 62 20.61 6.62 -18.17
C PRO A 62 20.28 5.13 -18.40
N GLY A 63 20.27 4.72 -19.67
CA GLY A 63 19.82 3.39 -20.10
C GLY A 63 20.57 2.22 -19.48
N GLU A 64 21.80 2.42 -19.02
CA GLU A 64 22.59 1.38 -18.34
C GLU A 64 22.05 1.03 -16.95
N VAL A 65 21.47 1.99 -16.23
CA VAL A 65 20.83 1.75 -14.93
C VAL A 65 19.52 1.00 -15.11
N LEU A 66 18.76 1.33 -16.16
CA LEU A 66 17.53 0.63 -16.49
C LEU A 66 17.82 -0.82 -16.91
N ALA A 67 18.87 -1.05 -17.69
CA ALA A 67 19.29 -2.38 -18.11
C ALA A 67 19.73 -3.26 -16.92
N ALA A 68 20.49 -2.70 -15.98
CA ALA A 68 20.93 -3.42 -14.78
C ALA A 68 19.75 -3.82 -13.87
N ILE A 69 18.76 -2.93 -13.70
CA ILE A 69 17.55 -3.21 -12.91
C ILE A 69 16.67 -4.27 -13.60
N THR A 70 16.56 -4.21 -14.92
CA THR A 70 15.76 -5.17 -15.70
C THR A 70 16.40 -6.57 -15.66
N ALA A 71 17.72 -6.66 -15.75
CA ALA A 71 18.46 -7.92 -15.64
C ALA A 71 18.35 -8.53 -14.23
N ALA A 72 18.49 -7.72 -13.18
CA ALA A 72 18.34 -8.19 -11.80
C ALA A 72 16.91 -8.65 -11.48
N LEU A 73 15.90 -8.02 -12.08
CA LEU A 73 14.49 -8.37 -11.87
C LEU A 73 14.06 -9.62 -12.68
N ALA A 74 14.63 -9.83 -13.87
CA ALA A 74 14.42 -11.02 -14.68
C ALA A 74 14.94 -12.31 -14.01
N MET A 75 15.96 -12.22 -13.14
CA MET A 75 16.49 -13.36 -12.39
C MET A 75 15.55 -13.84 -11.27
N ASN A 76 14.59 -13.03 -10.83
CA ASN A 76 13.70 -13.32 -9.69
C ASN A 76 12.23 -13.57 -10.06
N ASN A 77 11.82 -13.35 -11.31
CA ASN A 77 10.48 -13.71 -11.77
C ASN A 77 10.39 -13.66 -13.31
N GLU A 78 9.94 -14.75 -13.92
CA GLU A 78 9.76 -14.91 -15.38
C GLU A 78 8.50 -14.20 -15.88
N ALA A 79 8.30 -12.94 -15.50
CA ALA A 79 7.17 -12.12 -15.96
C ALA A 79 7.33 -10.59 -15.75
N ALA A 80 8.50 -10.09 -15.36
CA ALA A 80 8.69 -8.65 -15.28
C ALA A 80 9.05 -8.08 -16.66
N SER A 81 8.07 -8.08 -17.58
CA SER A 81 8.21 -7.37 -18.85
C SER A 81 8.56 -5.89 -18.58
N ALA A 82 9.33 -5.26 -19.49
CA ALA A 82 9.72 -3.86 -19.35
C ALA A 82 8.52 -2.93 -19.09
N GLU A 83 7.34 -3.30 -19.59
CA GLU A 83 6.06 -2.64 -19.34
C GLU A 83 5.65 -2.67 -17.85
N VAL A 84 5.79 -3.81 -17.16
CA VAL A 84 5.48 -3.93 -15.73
C VAL A 84 6.46 -3.10 -14.89
N VAL A 85 7.75 -3.11 -15.26
CA VAL A 85 8.78 -2.29 -14.58
C VAL A 85 8.52 -0.80 -14.77
N ALA A 86 8.16 -0.39 -15.99
CA ALA A 86 7.79 0.99 -16.29
C ALA A 86 6.51 1.41 -15.57
N ALA A 87 5.48 0.54 -15.51
CA ALA A 87 4.24 0.81 -14.79
C ALA A 87 4.46 0.98 -13.28
N ILE A 88 5.30 0.13 -12.67
CA ILE A 88 5.68 0.24 -11.26
C ILE A 88 6.49 1.53 -11.02
N SER A 89 7.43 1.86 -11.90
CA SER A 89 8.24 3.09 -11.80
C SER A 89 7.38 4.35 -11.96
N ALA A 90 6.42 4.34 -12.89
CA ALA A 90 5.43 5.40 -13.05
C ALA A 90 4.52 5.52 -11.81
N ALA A 91 4.09 4.40 -11.21
CA ALA A 91 3.31 4.42 -9.99
C ALA A 91 4.11 4.98 -8.80
N ILE A 92 5.38 4.59 -8.65
CA ILE A 92 6.26 5.10 -7.59
C ILE A 92 6.48 6.60 -7.76
N THR A 93 6.76 7.08 -8.96
CA THR A 93 6.96 8.51 -9.24
C THR A 93 5.69 9.33 -9.03
N MET A 94 4.51 8.79 -9.37
CA MET A 94 3.21 9.40 -9.05
C MET A 94 2.96 9.49 -7.54
N VAL A 95 3.37 8.48 -6.76
CA VAL A 95 3.17 8.45 -5.30
C VAL A 95 4.18 9.34 -4.58
N MET A 96 5.43 9.37 -5.03
CA MET A 96 6.49 10.16 -4.42
C MET A 96 6.47 11.64 -4.81
N GLY A 97 5.61 12.02 -5.76
CA GLY A 97 5.27 13.41 -6.06
C GLY A 97 6.48 14.25 -6.41
N GLY A 98 6.87 14.26 -7.69
CA GLY A 98 7.92 15.16 -8.22
C GLY A 98 7.60 16.66 -8.17
N GLU A 99 6.54 17.08 -7.47
CA GLU A 99 6.22 18.49 -7.27
C GLU A 99 7.00 19.07 -6.09
N LYS A 100 7.44 20.32 -6.27
CA LYS A 100 8.11 21.11 -5.23
C LYS A 100 7.21 21.16 -3.99
N PHE A 101 7.65 20.56 -2.90
CA PHE A 101 6.93 20.57 -1.63
C PHE A 101 6.83 22.00 -1.09
N VAL A 102 5.66 22.64 -1.24
CA VAL A 102 5.37 23.98 -0.69
C VAL A 102 4.53 23.81 0.57
N VAL A 103 5.14 24.08 1.73
CA VAL A 103 4.42 24.10 3.01
C VAL A 103 3.50 25.31 3.06
N ARG A 104 2.18 25.08 2.98
CA ARG A 104 1.19 26.17 3.06
C ARG A 104 0.89 26.64 4.48
N HIS A 105 0.98 25.75 5.48
CA HIS A 105 0.73 26.10 6.87
C HIS A 105 1.39 25.10 7.82
N VAL A 106 1.99 25.59 8.90
CA VAL A 106 2.53 24.76 9.99
C VAL A 106 1.70 25.03 11.24
N LYS A 107 1.11 23.99 11.82
CA LYS A 107 0.39 24.08 13.10
C LYS A 107 0.96 23.07 14.08
N ARG A 108 1.28 23.51 15.31
CA ARG A 108 1.67 22.57 16.37
C ARG A 108 0.45 21.77 16.83
N ILE A 109 0.60 20.46 16.79
CA ILE A 109 -0.36 19.50 17.34
C ILE A 109 0.22 18.98 18.64
N HIS A 110 -0.40 19.32 19.77
CA HIS A 110 0.06 18.92 21.10
C HIS A 110 -0.36 17.48 21.45
N ASN A 111 -1.54 17.03 20.99
CA ASN A 111 -2.07 15.68 21.26
C ASN A 111 -2.07 14.79 20.00
N ALA A 112 -0.89 14.60 19.39
CA ALA A 112 -0.76 13.69 18.25
C ALA A 112 -0.75 12.21 18.72
N PRO A 113 -1.37 11.27 17.99
CA PRO A 113 -1.29 9.84 18.27
C PRO A 113 0.15 9.34 18.34
N ALA A 114 0.40 8.29 19.14
CA ALA A 114 1.74 7.75 19.38
C ALA A 114 2.50 7.43 18.09
N TRP A 115 1.81 6.90 17.07
CA TRP A 115 2.39 6.60 15.76
C TRP A 115 2.89 7.83 15.01
N ASN A 116 2.12 8.92 15.03
CA ASN A 116 2.51 10.19 14.40
C ASN A 116 3.69 10.86 15.12
N ARG A 117 3.83 10.64 16.43
CA ARG A 117 4.99 11.13 17.20
C ARG A 117 6.23 10.33 16.85
N ALA A 118 6.14 9.00 16.89
CA ALA A 118 7.24 8.09 16.56
C ALA A 118 7.78 8.35 15.14
N GLY A 119 6.90 8.44 14.14
CA GLY A 119 7.34 8.72 12.77
C GLY A 119 7.97 10.11 12.59
N ARG A 120 7.49 11.13 13.33
CA ARG A 120 8.09 12.48 13.28
C ARG A 120 9.46 12.48 13.94
N GLU A 121 9.59 11.83 15.08
CA GLU A 121 10.87 11.70 15.80
C GLU A 121 11.88 10.97 14.93
N GLU A 122 11.50 9.84 14.31
CA GLU A 122 12.35 9.11 13.38
C GLU A 122 12.80 9.97 12.20
N GLN A 123 11.90 10.72 11.57
CA GLN A 123 12.26 11.61 10.45
C GLN A 123 13.14 12.80 10.84
N VAL A 124 13.04 13.29 12.09
CA VAL A 124 13.86 14.40 12.57
C VAL A 124 15.23 13.92 13.03
N TYR A 125 15.30 12.76 13.70
CA TYR A 125 16.54 12.24 14.27
C TYR A 125 17.38 11.41 13.28
N SER A 126 16.80 10.78 12.26
CA SER A 126 17.54 9.98 11.27
C SER A 126 18.30 10.79 10.22
N ARG A 127 18.12 12.12 10.21
CA ARG A 127 18.68 13.03 9.19
C ARG A 127 19.90 13.82 9.68
N PHE A 128 20.38 13.53 10.89
CA PHE A 128 21.64 14.02 11.46
C PHE A 128 22.54 12.82 11.79
#